data_AF-A0A538A6H4-F1
#
_entry.id   AF-A0A538A6H4-F1
#
_cell.length_a   1.000
_cell.length_b   1.000
_cell.length_c   1.000
_cell.angle_alpha   90.00
_cell.angle_beta   90.00
_cell.angle_gamma   90.00
#
_symmetry.space_group_name_H-M   'P 1'
#
loop_
_entity.id
_entity.type
_entity.pdbx_description
1 polymer ?
#
loop_
_entity_poly.entity_id
_entity_poly.type
_entity_poly.pdbx_seq_one_letter_code
_entity_poly.pdbx_strand_id
1 'polypeptide(L)'
;MYGLTRATTTLLAAAVAGLLIWFATQINDHTVGGFWAVYGLIAGAGLVMALSQLLGGWTKWGWPRLAVTFFLIAFVPIAIVSLWIVLAAEPGSGWFHRHVLAWSGDIHIRGLVNDLKEYVAVFAFGIGLVFGFSFDTTGPRRKAVPVDRREAAVDRRAADKPLTAERDGAAVAPRSRILGRRHREPVGTTTRDSS
;
A
#
# COMPACT_ATOMS: atom_id res chain seq x y z
N MET A 1 -6.18 18.94 -0.42
CA MET A 1 -4.82 19.38 -0.81
C MET A 1 -3.80 18.24 -0.96
N TYR A 2 -3.99 17.06 -0.35
CA TYR A 2 -3.10 15.89 -0.52
C TYR A 2 -2.88 15.42 -1.98
N GLY A 3 -3.88 15.55 -2.84
CA GLY A 3 -3.74 15.21 -4.26
C GLY A 3 -2.73 16.09 -5.01
N LEU A 4 -2.60 17.36 -4.62
CA LEU A 4 -1.68 18.29 -5.26
C LEU A 4 -0.23 17.92 -4.93
N THR A 5 0.08 17.68 -3.65
CA THR A 5 1.43 17.31 -3.21
C THR A 5 1.89 16.01 -3.87
N ARG A 6 1.04 14.98 -3.91
CA ARG A 6 1.38 13.69 -4.54
C ARG A 6 1.57 13.83 -6.06
N ALA A 7 0.75 14.65 -6.71
CA ALA A 7 0.89 14.94 -8.13
C ALA A 7 2.20 15.69 -8.42
N THR A 8 2.53 16.72 -7.63
CA THR A 8 3.77 17.51 -7.80
C THR A 8 5.02 16.67 -7.54
N THR A 9 5.02 15.81 -6.51
CA THR A 9 6.15 14.90 -6.23
C THR A 9 6.36 13.90 -7.36
N THR A 10 5.27 13.36 -7.91
CA THR A 10 5.36 12.42 -9.04
C THR A 10 5.83 13.14 -10.31
N LEU A 11 5.35 14.37 -10.55
CA LEU A 11 5.80 15.18 -11.68
C LEU A 11 7.30 15.50 -11.59
N LEU A 12 7.78 15.90 -10.41
CA LEU A 12 9.19 16.18 -10.18
C LEU A 12 10.04 14.91 -10.37
N ALA A 13 9.58 13.77 -9.85
CA ALA A 13 10.27 12.50 -10.06
C ALA A 13 10.31 12.09 -11.53
N ALA A 14 9.22 12.30 -12.28
CA ALA A 14 9.18 12.04 -13.71
C ALA A 14 10.15 12.96 -14.49
N ALA A 15 10.27 14.22 -14.09
CA ALA A 15 11.25 15.15 -14.66
C ALA A 15 12.69 14.69 -14.40
N VAL A 16 13.00 14.26 -13.16
CA VAL A 16 14.33 13.73 -12.81
C VAL A 16 14.61 12.42 -13.55
N ALA A 17 13.64 11.51 -13.64
CA ALA A 17 13.75 10.27 -14.39
C ALA A 17 14.03 10.54 -15.89
N GLY A 18 13.31 11.49 -16.49
CA GLY A 18 13.57 11.94 -17.86
C GLY A 18 14.97 12.53 -18.03
N LEU A 19 15.45 13.32 -17.06
CA LEU A 19 16.82 13.86 -17.07
C LEU A 19 17.89 12.77 -16.97
N LEU A 20 17.68 11.75 -16.15
CA LEU A 20 18.58 10.60 -16.04
C LEU A 20 18.64 9.82 -17.37
N ILE A 21 17.49 9.60 -18.00
CA ILE A 21 17.42 8.93 -19.30
C ILE A 21 18.11 9.77 -20.37
N TRP A 22 17.90 11.09 -20.37
CA TRP A 22 18.62 12.00 -21.27
C TRP A 22 20.14 11.97 -21.03
N PHE A 23 20.59 11.93 -19.78
CA PHE A 23 22.01 11.82 -19.47
C PHE A 23 22.60 10.49 -19.97
N ALA A 24 21.81 9.40 -19.90
CA ALA A 24 22.21 8.11 -20.44
C ALA A 24 22.46 8.16 -21.96
N THR A 25 21.74 8.99 -22.73
CA THR A 25 21.99 9.12 -24.18
C THR A 25 23.32 9.81 -24.50
N GLN A 26 23.98 10.44 -23.54
CA GLN A 26 25.28 11.10 -23.73
C GLN A 26 26.46 10.13 -23.53
N ILE A 27 26.19 8.93 -23.03
CA ILE A 27 27.22 7.93 -22.71
C ILE A 27 27.33 6.94 -23.87
N ASN A 28 28.56 6.65 -24.28
CA ASN A 28 28.83 5.62 -25.27
C ASN A 28 28.73 4.22 -24.65
N ASP A 29 27.72 3.45 -25.04
CA ASP A 29 27.43 2.12 -24.50
C ASP A 29 28.23 0.98 -25.16
N HIS A 30 29.03 1.27 -26.20
CA HIS A 30 29.87 0.27 -26.89
C HIS A 30 31.02 -0.30 -26.04
N THR A 31 31.25 0.28 -24.86
CA THR A 31 32.22 -0.24 -23.88
C THR A 31 31.48 -0.88 -22.72
N VAL A 32 32.05 -1.92 -22.11
CA VAL A 32 31.49 -2.57 -20.92
C VAL A 32 31.12 -1.54 -19.83
N GLY A 33 32.04 -0.61 -19.52
CA GLY A 33 31.79 0.43 -18.52
C GLY A 33 30.66 1.39 -18.90
N GLY A 34 30.60 1.79 -20.18
CA GLY A 34 29.54 2.65 -20.70
C GLY A 34 28.17 1.97 -20.68
N PHE A 35 28.10 0.70 -21.04
CA PHE A 35 26.89 -0.13 -20.95
C PHE A 35 26.32 -0.11 -19.53
N TRP A 36 27.14 -0.45 -18.53
CA TRP A 36 26.70 -0.46 -17.13
C TRP A 36 26.30 0.94 -16.62
N ALA A 37 26.98 2.00 -17.10
CA ALA A 37 26.61 3.36 -16.77
C ALA A 37 25.23 3.75 -17.34
N VAL A 38 24.97 3.43 -18.62
CA VAL A 38 23.67 3.69 -19.28
C VAL A 38 22.54 2.94 -18.58
N TYR A 39 22.66 1.62 -18.43
CA TYR A 39 21.59 0.83 -17.82
C TYR A 39 21.47 1.05 -16.31
N GLY A 40 22.55 1.44 -15.64
CA GLY A 40 22.53 1.93 -14.26
C GLY A 40 21.72 3.23 -14.10
N LEU A 41 21.87 4.18 -15.02
CA LEU A 41 21.07 5.42 -15.03
C LEU A 41 19.59 5.14 -15.31
N ILE A 42 19.29 4.23 -16.24
CA ILE A 42 17.92 3.83 -16.55
C ILE A 42 17.27 3.12 -15.35
N ALA A 43 18.02 2.25 -14.66
CA ALA A 43 17.57 1.67 -13.40
C ALA A 43 17.37 2.76 -12.33
N GLY A 44 18.26 3.74 -12.25
CA GLY A 44 18.09 4.93 -11.40
C GLY A 44 16.79 5.67 -11.68
N ALA A 45 16.40 5.83 -12.95
CA ALA A 45 15.14 6.47 -13.33
C ALA A 45 13.92 5.68 -12.79
N GLY A 46 13.94 4.35 -12.89
CA GLY A 46 12.91 3.49 -12.31
C GLY A 46 12.83 3.58 -10.79
N LEU A 47 13.99 3.64 -10.13
CA LEU A 47 14.09 3.83 -8.68
C LEU A 47 13.51 5.17 -8.23
N VAL A 48 13.86 6.26 -8.91
CA VAL A 48 13.32 7.61 -8.63
C VAL A 48 11.80 7.62 -8.71
N MET A 49 11.23 6.95 -9.71
CA MET A 49 9.78 6.82 -9.86
C MET A 49 9.13 6.04 -8.71
N ALA A 50 9.74 4.93 -8.27
CA ALA A 50 9.23 4.17 -7.15
C ALA A 50 9.33 4.96 -5.83
N LEU A 51 10.43 5.67 -5.60
CA LEU A 51 10.61 6.54 -4.44
C LEU A 51 9.62 7.71 -4.43
N SER A 52 9.20 8.21 -5.59
CA SER A 52 8.18 9.28 -5.66
C SER A 52 6.86 8.86 -5.01
N GLN A 53 6.49 7.57 -5.13
CA GLN A 53 5.26 7.05 -4.53
C GLN A 53 5.37 6.98 -3.01
N LEU A 54 6.57 6.67 -2.49
CA LEU A 54 6.86 6.66 -1.05
C LEU A 54 6.80 8.07 -0.46
N LEU A 55 7.38 9.05 -1.16
CA LEU A 55 7.40 10.46 -0.74
C LEU A 55 6.00 11.12 -0.84
N GLY A 56 5.21 10.77 -1.85
CA GLY A 56 3.87 11.33 -2.06
C GLY A 56 2.82 10.91 -1.03
N GLY A 57 3.09 9.87 -0.24
CA GLY A 57 2.26 9.44 0.91
C GLY A 57 2.84 9.82 2.28
N TRP A 58 4.01 10.49 2.32
CA TRP A 58 4.80 10.68 3.51
C TRP A 58 4.30 11.87 4.35
N THR A 59 3.58 11.58 5.43
CA THR A 59 3.11 12.59 6.39
C THR A 59 3.71 12.45 7.78
N LYS A 60 4.56 11.45 8.01
CA LYS A 60 5.01 11.05 9.35
C LYS A 60 6.48 10.64 9.28
N TRP A 61 7.35 11.55 9.74
CA TRP A 61 8.81 11.55 9.96
C TRP A 61 9.50 10.25 10.45
N GLY A 62 9.08 9.06 10.02
CA GLY A 62 9.79 7.79 10.24
C GLY A 62 10.82 7.54 9.14
N TRP A 63 11.91 6.87 9.49
CA TRP A 63 12.91 6.42 8.52
C TRP A 63 12.35 5.30 7.62
N PRO A 64 12.63 5.31 6.30
CA PRO A 64 12.23 4.22 5.42
C PRO A 64 12.85 2.91 5.92
N ARG A 65 12.03 1.87 6.10
CA ARG A 65 12.51 0.54 6.49
C ARG A 65 12.52 -0.38 5.29
N LEU A 66 13.59 -1.13 5.13
CA LEU A 66 13.69 -2.16 4.10
C LEU A 66 12.81 -3.35 4.50
N ALA A 67 11.80 -3.66 3.68
CA ALA A 67 10.94 -4.81 3.87
C ALA A 67 11.67 -6.07 3.37
N VAL A 68 12.48 -6.68 4.25
CA VAL A 68 13.34 -7.82 3.91
C VAL A 68 12.58 -8.96 3.20
N THR A 69 11.35 -9.25 3.62
CA THR A 69 10.51 -10.28 2.98
C THR A 69 10.16 -9.92 1.53
N PHE A 70 9.78 -8.67 1.27
CA PHE A 70 9.48 -8.21 -0.10
C PHE A 70 10.75 -8.20 -0.94
N PHE A 71 11.85 -7.71 -0.38
CA PHE A 71 13.16 -7.71 -1.03
C PHE A 71 13.57 -9.13 -1.46
N LEU A 72 13.45 -10.12 -0.58
CA LEU A 72 13.87 -11.49 -0.87
C LEU A 72 12.90 -12.25 -1.78
N ILE A 73 11.58 -12.04 -1.65
CA ILE A 73 10.59 -12.84 -2.37
C ILE A 73 10.20 -12.20 -3.71
N ALA A 74 10.12 -10.87 -3.78
CA ALA A 74 9.75 -10.17 -4.99
C ALA A 74 10.98 -9.65 -5.74
N PHE A 75 11.83 -8.85 -5.09
CA PHE A 75 12.93 -8.19 -5.78
C PHE A 75 14.02 -9.18 -6.23
N VAL A 76 14.52 -10.06 -5.36
CA VAL A 76 15.64 -10.96 -5.71
C VAL A 76 15.32 -11.84 -6.93
N PRO A 77 14.18 -12.54 -7.03
CA PRO A 77 13.88 -13.35 -8.22
C PRO A 77 13.75 -12.51 -9.49
N ILE A 78 13.08 -11.34 -9.40
CA ILE A 78 12.93 -10.42 -10.53
C ILE A 78 14.29 -9.87 -10.97
N ALA A 79 15.15 -9.52 -10.02
CA ALA A 79 16.49 -9.02 -10.28
C ALA A 79 17.35 -10.10 -10.95
N ILE A 80 17.27 -11.35 -10.49
CA ILE A 80 17.99 -12.47 -11.12
C ILE A 80 17.57 -12.62 -12.59
N VAL A 81 16.27 -12.69 -12.88
CA VAL A 81 15.77 -12.87 -14.25
C VAL A 81 16.10 -11.66 -15.13
N SER A 82 15.89 -10.45 -14.63
CA SER A 82 16.11 -9.23 -15.39
C SER A 82 17.61 -9.00 -15.64
N LEU A 83 18.47 -9.23 -14.64
CA LEU A 83 19.91 -9.10 -14.76
C LEU A 83 20.49 -10.17 -15.69
N TRP A 84 19.87 -11.36 -15.77
CA TRP A 84 20.23 -12.39 -16.75
C TRP A 84 20.10 -11.88 -18.19
N ILE A 85 19.01 -11.16 -18.50
CA ILE A 85 18.79 -10.55 -19.81
C ILE A 85 19.77 -9.39 -20.06
N VAL A 86 19.98 -8.53 -19.07
CA VAL A 86 20.91 -7.39 -19.17
C VAL A 86 22.35 -7.89 -19.41
N LEU A 87 22.81 -8.90 -18.66
CA LEU A 87 24.12 -9.52 -18.86
C LEU A 87 24.27 -10.17 -20.24
N ALA A 88 23.20 -10.74 -20.79
CA ALA A 88 23.21 -11.33 -22.12
C ALA A 88 23.39 -10.27 -23.24
N ALA A 89 23.06 -9.00 -22.97
CA ALA A 89 23.19 -7.87 -23.88
C ALA A 89 24.52 -7.10 -23.76
N GLU A 90 25.35 -7.41 -22.76
CA GLU A 90 26.61 -6.71 -22.53
C GLU A 90 27.53 -6.74 -23.78
N PRO A 91 28.03 -5.57 -24.24
CA PRO A 91 28.97 -5.48 -25.35
C PRO A 91 30.36 -5.91 -24.86
N GLY A 92 30.68 -7.17 -25.14
CA GLY A 92 31.97 -7.78 -24.84
C GLY A 92 31.86 -9.29 -24.63
N SER A 93 32.95 -10.03 -24.89
CA SER A 93 33.00 -11.47 -24.63
C SER A 93 33.38 -11.76 -23.17
N GLY A 94 32.72 -11.11 -22.21
CA GLY A 94 32.92 -11.38 -20.78
C GLY A 94 32.63 -12.84 -20.44
N TRP A 95 33.26 -13.37 -19.38
CA TRP A 95 33.00 -14.74 -18.91
C TRP A 95 31.51 -14.96 -18.58
N PHE A 96 30.82 -13.95 -18.03
CA PHE A 96 29.38 -14.00 -17.73
C PHE A 96 28.50 -14.05 -18.98
N HIS A 97 28.77 -13.23 -20.00
CA HIS A 97 28.03 -13.28 -21.28
C HIS A 97 28.11 -14.67 -21.93
N ARG A 98 29.30 -15.28 -21.94
CA ARG A 98 29.50 -16.65 -22.47
C ARG A 98 28.77 -17.70 -21.62
N HIS A 99 28.82 -17.59 -20.30
CA HIS A 99 28.15 -18.51 -19.39
C HIS A 99 26.62 -18.44 -19.52
N VAL A 100 26.07 -17.23 -19.56
CA VAL A 100 24.63 -16.99 -19.74
C VAL A 100 24.13 -17.55 -21.06
N LEU A 101 24.86 -17.33 -22.17
CA LEU A 101 24.47 -17.85 -23.48
C LEU A 101 24.63 -19.36 -23.62
N ALA A 102 25.65 -19.96 -22.99
CA ALA A 102 25.84 -21.40 -22.96
C ALA A 102 24.68 -22.07 -22.21
N TRP A 103 24.40 -21.61 -20.98
CA TRP A 103 23.31 -22.16 -20.17
C TRP A 103 21.92 -21.91 -20.79
N SER A 104 21.70 -20.72 -21.37
CA SER A 104 20.45 -20.42 -22.09
C SER A 104 20.27 -21.29 -23.35
N GLY A 105 21.38 -21.71 -23.97
CA GLY A 105 21.39 -22.70 -25.04
C GLY A 105 21.04 -24.10 -24.53
N ASP A 106 21.63 -24.51 -23.40
CA ASP A 106 21.37 -25.82 -22.80
C ASP A 106 19.90 -26.00 -22.39
N ILE A 107 19.26 -24.94 -21.88
CA ILE A 107 17.83 -24.92 -21.55
C ILE A 107 16.92 -24.52 -22.74
N HIS A 108 17.48 -24.37 -23.94
CA HIS A 108 16.78 -24.05 -25.20
C HIS A 108 15.97 -22.73 -25.24
N ILE A 109 16.25 -21.76 -24.37
CA ILE A 109 15.57 -20.44 -24.35
C ILE A 109 16.34 -19.34 -25.09
N ARG A 110 17.39 -19.69 -25.84
CA ARG A 110 18.30 -18.71 -26.46
C ARG A 110 17.59 -17.75 -27.42
N GLY A 111 16.56 -18.21 -28.13
CA GLY A 111 15.72 -17.36 -29.00
C GLY A 111 15.02 -16.27 -28.19
N LEU A 112 14.28 -16.67 -27.15
CA LEU A 112 13.62 -15.74 -26.22
C LEU A 112 14.59 -14.72 -25.62
N VAL A 113 15.76 -15.18 -25.14
CA VAL A 113 16.75 -14.27 -24.55
C VAL A 113 17.25 -13.26 -25.58
N ASN A 114 17.48 -13.67 -26.83
CA ASN A 114 17.90 -12.76 -27.88
C ASN A 114 16.81 -11.73 -28.21
N ASP A 115 15.54 -12.13 -28.29
CA ASP A 115 14.43 -11.20 -28.52
C ASP A 115 14.32 -10.18 -27.39
N LEU A 116 14.53 -10.60 -26.14
CA LEU A 116 14.45 -9.73 -24.96
C LEU A 116 15.62 -8.74 -24.84
N LYS A 117 16.74 -8.94 -25.56
CA LYS A 117 17.87 -8.00 -25.55
C LYS A 117 17.51 -6.65 -26.15
N GLU A 118 16.56 -6.60 -27.07
CA GLU A 118 16.07 -5.34 -27.63
C GLU A 118 15.36 -4.47 -26.57
N TYR A 119 14.92 -5.09 -25.46
CA TYR A 119 14.17 -4.44 -24.39
C TYR A 119 14.96 -4.29 -23.08
N VAL A 120 16.29 -4.35 -23.12
CA VAL A 120 17.16 -4.28 -21.91
C VAL A 120 16.91 -3.02 -21.07
N ALA A 121 16.60 -1.89 -21.72
CA ALA A 121 16.22 -0.66 -21.02
C ALA A 121 14.98 -0.84 -20.13
N VAL A 122 13.99 -1.63 -20.58
CA VAL A 122 12.76 -1.90 -19.81
C VAL A 122 13.07 -2.74 -18.58
N PHE A 123 13.93 -3.76 -18.73
CA PHE A 123 14.38 -4.58 -17.60
C PHE A 123 15.20 -3.77 -16.59
N ALA A 124 16.13 -2.94 -17.06
CA ALA A 124 16.91 -2.04 -16.21
C ALA A 124 15.99 -1.10 -15.41
N PHE A 125 15.05 -0.44 -16.07
CA PHE A 125 14.06 0.42 -15.43
C PHE A 125 13.21 -0.35 -14.41
N GLY A 126 12.72 -1.53 -14.78
CA GLY A 126 11.91 -2.41 -13.92
C GLY A 126 12.65 -2.87 -12.67
N ILE A 127 13.94 -3.22 -12.77
CA ILE A 127 14.80 -3.56 -11.62
C ILE A 127 14.80 -2.40 -10.62
N GLY A 128 15.08 -1.19 -11.09
CA GLY A 128 15.10 -0.01 -10.22
C GLY A 128 13.75 0.28 -9.56
N LEU A 129 12.66 0.12 -10.32
CA LEU A 129 11.31 0.36 -9.83
C LEU A 129 10.90 -0.66 -8.74
N VAL A 130 11.14 -1.95 -8.97
CA VAL A 130 10.85 -3.01 -7.99
C VAL A 130 11.77 -2.93 -6.77
N PHE A 131 13.03 -2.53 -6.97
CA PHE A 131 13.94 -2.23 -5.86
C PHE A 131 13.38 -1.11 -4.98
N GLY A 132 12.88 -0.03 -5.60
CA GLY A 132 12.24 1.06 -4.88
C GLY A 132 11.01 0.65 -4.06
N PHE A 133 10.24 -0.33 -4.53
CA PHE A 133 9.11 -0.90 -3.76
C PHE A 133 9.54 -1.74 -2.55
N SER A 134 10.80 -2.14 -2.46
CA SER A 134 11.32 -2.86 -1.29
C SER A 134 11.43 -1.97 -0.05
N PHE A 135 11.32 -0.65 -0.21
CA PHE A 135 11.26 0.30 0.89
C PHE A 135 9.80 0.48 1.33
N ASP A 136 9.50 0.15 2.59
CA ASP A 136 8.19 0.35 3.20
C ASP A 136 8.20 1.58 4.12
N THR A 137 7.16 2.41 4.03
CA THR A 137 6.91 3.57 4.89
C THR A 137 5.81 3.26 5.92
N THR A 138 5.95 2.16 6.65
CA THR A 138 5.13 1.94 7.83
C THR A 138 5.59 2.88 8.96
N GLY A 139 4.88 4.02 9.11
CA GLY A 139 4.94 4.84 10.32
C GLY A 139 4.72 3.98 11.58
N PRO A 140 5.13 4.44 12.78
CA PRO A 140 5.23 3.61 13.98
C PRO A 140 3.99 2.73 14.12
N ARG A 141 4.16 1.40 13.98
CA ARG A 141 3.11 0.46 14.37
C ARG A 141 2.81 0.79 15.82
N ARG A 142 1.67 1.44 16.09
CA ARG A 142 1.10 1.38 17.44
C ARG A 142 0.98 -0.10 17.70
N LYS A 143 1.76 -0.62 18.66
CA LYS A 143 1.45 -1.93 19.24
C LYS A 143 -0.03 -1.83 19.57
N ALA A 144 -0.86 -2.61 18.88
CA ALA A 144 -2.23 -2.78 19.32
C ALA A 144 -2.08 -3.34 20.73
N VAL A 145 -2.33 -2.49 21.72
CA VAL A 145 -2.54 -2.95 23.09
C VAL A 145 -3.62 -4.01 22.94
N PRO A 146 -3.42 -5.26 23.42
CA PRO A 146 -4.46 -6.25 23.36
C PRO A 146 -5.67 -5.64 24.07
N VAL A 147 -6.70 -5.27 23.31
CA VAL A 147 -7.97 -4.87 23.91
C VAL A 147 -8.47 -6.15 24.55
N ASP A 148 -8.43 -6.16 25.88
CA ASP A 148 -8.92 -7.28 26.66
C ASP A 148 -10.36 -7.53 26.24
N ARG A 149 -10.65 -8.73 25.72
CA ARG A 149 -11.90 -9.04 25.00
C ARG A 149 -13.15 -8.83 25.88
N ARG A 150 -12.95 -8.70 27.19
CA ARG A 150 -13.97 -8.39 28.19
C ARG A 150 -14.48 -6.95 28.11
N GLU A 151 -13.64 -5.94 27.84
CA GLU A 151 -14.09 -4.54 27.80
C GLU A 151 -14.90 -4.23 26.54
N ALA A 152 -14.50 -4.78 25.39
CA ALA A 152 -15.23 -4.60 24.13
C ALA A 152 -16.63 -5.24 24.12
N ALA A 153 -16.90 -6.21 25.01
CA ALA A 153 -18.20 -6.86 25.12
C ALA A 153 -19.18 -6.07 26.01
N VAL A 154 -18.68 -5.28 26.97
CA VAL A 154 -19.51 -4.45 27.86
C VAL A 154 -20.02 -3.21 27.12
N ASP A 155 -19.16 -2.59 26.32
CA ASP A 155 -19.49 -1.36 25.57
C ASP A 155 -20.56 -1.62 24.48
N ARG A 156 -20.48 -2.77 23.81
CA ARG A 156 -21.46 -3.17 22.78
C ARG A 156 -22.87 -3.42 23.36
N ARG A 157 -22.98 -3.81 24.63
CA ARG A 157 -24.27 -4.08 25.30
C ARG A 157 -24.97 -2.81 25.80
N ALA A 158 -24.23 -1.71 25.94
CA ALA A 158 -24.78 -0.40 26.31
C ALA A 158 -25.42 0.34 25.11
N ALA A 159 -25.00 0.01 23.88
CA ALA A 159 -25.48 0.64 22.65
C ALA A 159 -26.85 0.11 22.16
N ASP A 160 -27.32 -1.04 22.65
CA ASP A 160 -28.56 -1.70 22.20
C ASP A 160 -29.81 -1.31 23.02
N LYS A 161 -29.83 -0.15 23.69
CA LYS A 161 -31.07 0.37 24.30
C LYS A 161 -31.88 1.16 23.26
N PRO A 162 -33.08 0.71 22.83
CA PRO A 162 -33.91 1.50 21.92
C PRO A 162 -34.45 2.75 22.65
N LEU A 163 -34.19 3.92 22.06
CA LEU A 163 -34.76 5.20 22.49
C LEU A 163 -36.25 5.23 22.15
N THR A 164 -37.12 4.99 23.13
CA THR A 164 -38.58 5.14 22.99
C THR A 164 -38.94 6.63 22.96
N ALA A 165 -39.02 7.19 21.75
CA ALA A 165 -39.58 8.50 21.49
C ALA A 165 -40.22 8.57 20.10
N GLU A 166 -41.14 7.64 19.78
CA GLU A 166 -42.08 7.83 18.66
C GLU A 166 -43.21 6.78 18.70
N ARG A 167 -44.34 7.09 19.34
CA ARG A 167 -45.65 6.54 18.96
C ARG A 167 -46.83 7.31 19.57
N ASP A 168 -46.97 8.58 19.20
CA ASP A 168 -48.27 9.27 19.21
C ASP A 168 -48.80 9.31 17.78
N GLY A 169 -49.95 8.69 17.53
CA GLY A 169 -50.73 8.90 16.30
C GLY A 169 -51.31 7.65 15.63
N ALA A 170 -52.65 7.59 15.62
CA ALA A 170 -53.53 6.76 14.78
C ALA A 170 -53.79 5.29 15.17
N ALA A 171 -54.93 5.03 15.84
CA ALA A 171 -56.11 4.40 15.21
C ALA A 171 -57.18 3.96 16.24
N VAL A 172 -58.34 4.63 16.19
CA VAL A 172 -59.73 4.11 16.21
C VAL A 172 -60.11 2.94 17.16
N ALA A 173 -61.05 3.22 18.08
CA ALA A 173 -61.80 2.26 18.91
C ALA A 173 -62.82 1.42 18.10
N PRO A 174 -63.30 0.23 18.56
CA PRO A 174 -64.39 0.20 19.57
C PRO A 174 -64.50 -1.03 20.51
N ARG A 175 -65.13 -0.77 21.68
CA ARG A 175 -66.09 -1.58 22.49
C ARG A 175 -65.81 -3.04 22.90
N SER A 176 -65.72 -3.25 24.22
CA SER A 176 -66.63 -4.08 25.08
C SER A 176 -66.28 -3.78 26.55
N ARG A 177 -67.08 -3.09 27.38
CA ARG A 177 -68.37 -3.41 28.04
C ARG A 177 -68.37 -4.64 28.96
N ILE A 178 -67.81 -4.50 30.18
CA ILE A 178 -68.29 -5.14 31.44
C ILE A 178 -67.92 -4.17 32.60
N LEU A 179 -68.78 -3.25 33.04
CA LEU A 179 -69.80 -3.31 34.11
C LEU A 179 -69.33 -3.78 35.51
N GLY A 180 -69.40 -2.86 36.48
CA GLY A 180 -69.38 -3.10 37.94
C GLY A 180 -68.66 -1.97 38.69
N ARG A 181 -69.24 -0.79 38.88
CA ARG A 181 -70.25 -0.36 39.89
C ARG A 181 -69.78 -0.49 41.35
N ARG A 182 -69.80 0.66 42.04
CA ARG A 182 -69.64 0.98 43.49
C ARG A 182 -68.17 1.19 43.92
N HIS A 183 -67.81 2.12 44.80
CA HIS A 183 -68.57 2.90 45.79
C HIS A 183 -67.80 4.20 46.14
N ARG A 184 -68.56 5.21 46.59
CA ARG A 184 -68.15 6.52 47.12
C ARG A 184 -66.97 6.51 48.11
N GLU A 185 -66.19 7.60 48.04
CA GLU A 185 -65.49 8.33 49.12
C GLU A 185 -66.31 8.49 50.43
N PRO A 186 -65.71 8.72 51.64
CA PRO A 186 -65.07 10.01 51.94
C PRO A 186 -63.89 10.06 52.94
N VAL A 187 -63.06 11.09 52.77
CA VAL A 187 -62.52 12.09 53.74
C VAL A 187 -62.27 11.69 55.22
N GLY A 188 -61.04 12.02 55.67
CA GLY A 188 -60.62 12.22 57.07
C GLY A 188 -59.29 11.51 57.35
N THR A 189 -58.24 12.06 57.96
CA THR A 189 -58.06 13.25 58.78
C THR A 189 -56.56 13.56 58.90
N THR A 190 -56.30 14.85 59.10
CA THR A 190 -55.10 15.58 59.49
C THR A 190 -54.28 14.97 60.64
N THR A 191 -52.93 15.06 60.57
CA THR A 191 -51.96 15.46 61.62
C THR A 191 -50.56 15.40 61.00
N ARG A 192 -49.93 16.52 60.59
CA ARG A 192 -49.23 17.57 61.37
C ARG A 192 -47.93 17.07 62.03
N ASP A 193 -46.84 17.74 61.62
CA ASP A 193 -45.48 17.85 62.19
C ASP A 193 -45.28 17.43 63.64
N SER A 194 -44.12 16.86 63.98
CA SER A 194 -42.95 17.64 64.43
C SER A 194 -41.86 16.76 65.07
N SER A 195 -40.61 17.19 64.83
CA SER A 195 -39.38 16.93 65.60
C SER A 195 -38.60 15.65 65.38
#